data_AF-A0A222F2U7-F1
#
_entry.id   AF-A0A222F2U7-F1
#
_cell.length_a   1.000
_cell.length_b   1.000
_cell.length_c   1.000
_cell.angle_alpha   90.00
_cell.angle_beta   90.00
_cell.angle_gamma   90.00
#
_symmetry.space_group_name_H-M   'P 1'
#
loop_
_entity.id
_entity.type
_entity.pdbx_description
1 polymer ?
#
loop_
_entity_poly.entity_id
_entity_poly.type
_entity_poly.pdbx_seq_one_letter_code
_entity_poly.pdbx_strand_id
1 'polypeptide(L)'
;MSDIESRTRTVVAQTLNLSNWIVTPDATLEKLGADSFDAIGLVMAVEREFGCSLPDDVFSALDDKKAKMTLQDLAGQIEEALKR
;
A
#
# COMPACT_ATOMS: atom_id res chain seq x y z
N MET A 1 0.98 2.69 15.58
CA MET A 1 1.25 3.87 14.73
C MET A 1 2.56 3.70 13.95
N SER A 2 3.75 3.59 14.57
CA SER A 2 5.01 3.52 13.79
C SER A 2 5.33 2.17 13.11
N ASP A 3 4.91 1.05 13.69
CA ASP A 3 5.25 -0.28 13.15
C ASP A 3 4.53 -0.62 11.84
N ILE A 4 3.21 -0.36 11.75
CA ILE A 4 2.44 -0.71 10.55
C ILE A 4 2.95 0.12 9.37
N GLU A 5 3.09 1.43 9.51
CA GLU A 5 3.61 2.28 8.43
C GLU A 5 5.02 1.85 7.98
N SER A 6 5.91 1.53 8.92
CA SER A 6 7.27 1.08 8.57
C SER A 6 7.28 -0.28 7.87
N ARG A 7 6.40 -1.21 8.30
CA ARG A 7 6.25 -2.52 7.67
C ARG A 7 5.62 -2.38 6.27
N THR A 8 4.54 -1.63 6.14
CA THR A 8 3.90 -1.31 4.85
C THR A 8 4.90 -0.66 3.90
N ARG A 9 5.70 0.31 4.37
CA ARG A 9 6.77 0.92 3.58
C ARG A 9 7.77 -0.13 3.08
N THR A 10 8.17 -1.05 3.94
CA THR A 10 9.11 -2.12 3.58
C THR A 10 8.53 -3.06 2.53
N VAL A 11 7.27 -3.48 2.71
CA VAL A 11 6.55 -4.33 1.74
C VAL A 11 6.45 -3.61 0.39
N VAL A 12 6.06 -2.33 0.38
CA VAL A 12 5.97 -1.52 -0.84
C VAL A 12 7.31 -1.36 -1.53
N ALA A 13 8.36 -1.04 -0.77
CA ALA A 13 9.71 -0.93 -1.31
C ALA A 13 10.17 -2.26 -1.93
N GLN A 14 9.85 -3.40 -1.30
CA GLN A 14 10.19 -4.72 -1.84
C GLN A 14 9.35 -5.10 -3.06
N THR A 15 8.03 -4.87 -3.04
CA THR A 15 7.13 -5.21 -4.15
C THR A 15 7.41 -4.38 -5.39
N LEU A 16 7.64 -3.09 -5.23
CA LEU A 16 7.96 -2.18 -6.35
C LEU A 16 9.46 -2.15 -6.69
N ASN A 17 10.28 -2.91 -5.95
CA ASN A 17 11.74 -2.92 -6.07
C ASN A 17 12.35 -1.50 -6.00
N LEU A 18 11.82 -0.70 -5.09
CA LEU A 18 12.20 0.68 -4.79
C LEU A 18 12.99 0.74 -3.49
N SER A 19 13.72 1.83 -3.29
CA SER A 19 14.45 2.02 -2.03
C SER A 19 13.59 2.69 -0.96
N ASN A 20 13.72 2.31 0.31
CA ASN A 20 12.96 2.92 1.41
C ASN A 20 13.09 4.46 1.49
N TRP A 21 14.18 5.04 0.99
CA TRP A 21 14.40 6.49 1.00
C TRP A 21 13.56 7.26 -0.02
N ILE A 22 13.09 6.61 -1.09
CA ILE A 22 12.15 7.20 -2.05
C ILE A 22 10.69 6.96 -1.68
N VAL A 23 10.43 5.94 -0.86
CA VAL A 23 9.09 5.58 -0.40
C VAL A 23 8.70 6.45 0.81
N THR A 24 8.37 7.71 0.53
CA THR A 24 7.88 8.65 1.55
C THR A 24 6.42 8.38 1.92
N PRO A 25 5.98 8.66 3.16
CA PRO A 25 4.58 8.45 3.56
C PRO A 25 3.59 9.30 2.73
N ASP A 26 4.03 10.46 2.25
CA ASP A 26 3.28 11.37 1.37
C ASP A 26 3.41 10.99 -0.13
N ALA A 27 4.24 10.00 -0.47
CA ALA A 27 4.33 9.55 -1.86
C ALA A 27 3.06 8.81 -2.24
N THR A 28 2.53 9.17 -3.41
CA THR A 28 1.45 8.43 -4.06
C THR A 28 2.04 7.23 -4.80
N LEU A 29 1.27 6.17 -4.90
CA LEU A 29 1.65 4.97 -5.64
C LEU A 29 2.00 5.28 -7.10
N GLU A 30 1.26 6.19 -7.73
CA GLU A 30 1.55 6.69 -9.07
C GLU A 30 2.95 7.34 -9.18
N LYS A 31 3.38 8.09 -8.15
CA LYS A 31 4.74 8.70 -8.10
C LYS A 31 5.84 7.66 -7.88
N LEU A 32 5.50 6.56 -7.21
CA LEU A 32 6.41 5.43 -7.02
C LEU A 32 6.50 4.57 -8.29
N GLY A 33 5.67 4.81 -9.30
CA GLY A 33 5.62 4.00 -10.50
C GLY A 33 4.91 2.67 -10.29
N ALA A 34 4.04 2.59 -9.27
CA ALA A 34 3.13 1.46 -9.12
C ALA A 34 1.99 1.64 -10.10
N ASP A 35 1.92 0.73 -11.08
CA ASP A 35 0.76 0.65 -11.96
C ASP A 35 -0.41 -0.05 -11.25
N SER A 36 -1.59 -0.02 -11.87
CA SER A 36 -2.80 -0.65 -11.32
C SER A 36 -2.63 -2.15 -11.03
N PHE A 37 -1.74 -2.84 -11.76
CA PHE A 37 -1.40 -4.23 -11.49
C PHE A 37 -0.50 -4.40 -10.27
N ASP A 38 0.50 -3.53 -10.12
CA ASP A 38 1.41 -3.55 -8.96
C ASP A 38 0.66 -3.25 -7.67
N ALA A 39 -0.30 -2.34 -7.72
CA ALA A 39 -1.18 -2.01 -6.61
C ALA A 39 -2.00 -3.21 -6.11
N ILE A 40 -2.53 -4.04 -7.03
CA ILE A 40 -3.22 -5.30 -6.68
C ILE A 40 -2.24 -6.29 -6.05
N GLY A 41 -1.04 -6.45 -6.62
CA GLY A 41 -0.02 -7.32 -6.06
C GLY A 41 0.40 -6.89 -4.65
N LEU A 42 0.48 -5.58 -4.43
CA LEU A 42 0.76 -4.96 -3.15
C LEU A 42 -0.30 -5.28 -2.10
N VAL A 43 -1.59 -5.15 -2.45
CA VAL A 43 -2.67 -5.47 -1.51
C VAL A 43 -2.60 -6.93 -1.09
N MET A 44 -2.43 -7.85 -2.04
CA MET A 44 -2.33 -9.28 -1.73
C MET A 44 -1.12 -9.62 -0.86
N ALA A 45 0.03 -8.98 -1.12
CA ALA A 45 1.24 -9.16 -0.32
C ALA A 45 1.03 -8.65 1.10
N VAL A 46 0.46 -7.45 1.24
CA VAL A 46 0.13 -6.83 2.52
C VAL A 46 -0.91 -7.66 3.30
N GLU A 47 -2.04 -8.01 2.69
CA GLU A 47 -3.09 -8.82 3.33
C GLU A 47 -2.53 -10.14 3.84
N ARG A 48 -1.69 -10.81 3.04
CA ARG A 48 -1.02 -12.05 3.46
C ARG A 48 -0.03 -11.82 4.59
N GLU A 49 0.75 -10.75 4.55
CA GLU A 49 1.80 -10.47 5.53
C GLU A 49 1.25 -10.00 6.88
N PHE A 50 0.16 -9.24 6.87
CA PHE A 50 -0.50 -8.73 8.07
C PHE A 50 -1.65 -9.64 8.54
N GLY A 51 -2.16 -10.54 7.68
CA GLY A 51 -3.30 -11.39 8.00
C GLY A 51 -4.62 -10.61 8.08
N CYS A 52 -4.72 -9.49 7.36
CA CYS A 52 -5.91 -8.64 7.31
C CYS A 52 -6.65 -8.79 5.98
N SER A 53 -7.94 -8.42 5.94
CA SER A 53 -8.69 -8.23 4.70
C SER A 53 -8.91 -6.76 4.44
N LEU A 54 -8.26 -6.25 3.40
CA LEU A 54 -8.49 -4.92 2.87
C LEU A 54 -9.67 -4.96 1.88
N PRO A 55 -10.48 -3.90 1.80
CA PRO A 55 -11.53 -3.85 0.79
C PRO A 55 -10.93 -3.90 -0.63
N ASP A 56 -11.51 -4.71 -1.52
CA ASP A 56 -11.10 -4.80 -2.95
C ASP A 56 -11.08 -3.43 -3.64
N ASP A 57 -11.90 -2.51 -3.14
CA ASP A 57 -11.96 -1.14 -3.59
C ASP A 57 -10.64 -0.37 -3.39
N VAL A 58 -9.79 -0.72 -2.41
CA VAL A 58 -8.58 0.07 -2.07
C VAL A 58 -7.62 0.18 -3.26
N PHE A 59 -7.46 -0.89 -4.03
CA PHE A 59 -6.55 -0.97 -5.18
C PHE A 59 -7.20 -1.52 -6.45
N SER A 60 -8.51 -1.37 -6.59
CA SER A 60 -9.21 -1.78 -7.81
C SER A 60 -8.56 -1.14 -9.04
N ALA A 61 -8.04 -1.98 -9.95
CA ALA A 61 -7.42 -1.54 -11.20
C ALA A 61 -8.37 -0.80 -12.15
N LEU A 62 -9.66 -0.77 -11.84
CA LEU A 62 -10.72 -0.14 -12.63
C LEU A 62 -10.97 1.33 -12.26
N ASP A 63 -10.36 1.83 -11.17
CA ASP A 63 -10.60 3.19 -10.67
C ASP A 63 -9.34 4.06 -10.80
N ASP A 64 -9.20 4.77 -11.93
CA ASP A 64 -8.18 5.80 -12.17
C ASP A 64 -8.11 6.85 -11.04
N LYS A 65 -9.19 7.02 -10.26
CA LYS A 65 -9.25 7.97 -9.15
C LYS A 65 -8.43 7.55 -7.93
N LYS A 66 -8.06 6.27 -7.79
CA LYS A 66 -7.35 5.76 -6.61
C LYS A 66 -5.83 5.66 -6.77
N ALA A 67 -5.28 5.95 -7.96
CA ALA A 67 -3.84 6.07 -8.18
C ALA A 67 -3.16 7.16 -7.30
N LYS A 68 -3.96 8.08 -6.75
CA LYS A 68 -3.52 9.12 -5.80
C LYS A 68 -3.40 8.66 -4.35
N MET A 69 -3.65 7.39 -4.04
CA MET A 69 -3.54 6.89 -2.68
C MET A 69 -2.09 6.99 -2.20
N THR A 70 -1.90 7.53 -1.01
CA THR A 70 -0.57 7.66 -0.38
C THR A 70 -0.22 6.40 0.41
N LEU A 71 1.07 6.26 0.72
CA LEU A 71 1.51 5.22 1.66
C LEU A 71 0.87 5.34 3.04
N GLN A 72 0.67 6.57 3.50
CA GLN A 72 0.03 6.81 4.78
C GLN A 72 -1.43 6.37 4.79
N ASP A 73 -2.18 6.60 3.69
CA ASP A 73 -3.55 6.10 3.54
C ASP A 73 -3.59 4.58 3.55
N LEU A 74 -2.62 3.92 2.90
CA LEU A 74 -2.54 2.46 2.88
C LEU A 74 -2.26 1.90 4.28
N ALA A 75 -1.27 2.45 4.98
CA ALA A 75 -0.96 2.07 6.35
C ALA A 75 -2.17 2.27 7.28
N GLY A 76 -2.95 3.34 7.09
CA GLY A 76 -4.18 3.59 7.82
C GLY A 76 -5.26 2.55 7.56
N GLN A 77 -5.48 2.16 6.31
CA GLN A 77 -6.45 1.12 5.95
C GLN A 77 -6.07 -0.24 6.54
N ILE A 78 -4.77 -0.58 6.55
CA ILE A 78 -4.26 -1.81 7.17
C ILE A 78 -4.47 -1.77 8.68
N GLU A 79 -4.17 -0.64 9.33
CA GLU A 79 -4.36 -0.48 10.76
C GLU A 79 -5.85 -0.63 11.15
N GLU A 80 -6.76 -0.03 10.38
CA GLU A 80 -8.20 -0.19 10.60
C GLU A 80 -8.68 -1.62 10.33
N ALA A 81 -8.13 -2.29 9.31
CA ALA A 81 -8.44 -3.69 9.02
C ALA A 81 -7.92 -4.66 10.09
N LEU A 82 -6.79 -4.36 10.72
CA LEU A 82 -6.22 -5.14 11.83
C LEU A 82 -6.94 -4.92 13.17
N LYS A 83 -7.59 -3.77 13.33
CA LYS A 83 -8.39 -3.45 14.53
C LYS A 83 -9.82 -4.00 14.48
N ARG A 84 -10.27 -4.44 13.31
CA ARG A 84 -11.57 -5.08 13.09
C ARG A 84 -11.54 -6.57 13.39
#